data_AF-A0A0G4NH58-F1
#
_entry.id   AF-A0A0G4NH58-F1
#
_cell.length_a   1.000
_cell.length_b   1.000
_cell.length_c   1.000
_cell.angle_alpha   90.00
_cell.angle_beta   90.00
_cell.angle_gamma   90.00
#
_symmetry.space_group_name_H-M   'P 1'
#
loop_
_entity.id
_entity.type
_entity.pdbx_description
1 polymer ?
#
loop_
_entity_poly.entity_id
_entity_poly.type
_entity_poly.pdbx_seq_one_letter_code
_entity_poly.pdbx_strand_id
1 'polypeptide(L)'
;MKRRNRNLKILLSIGGWTYSSNFKAPAATAAGRETFARTCVDLVKHLGFDGIDIDWEYPQNDDEARDLVALLAAVRGALDAYAATLPAPYHFELSVACPAGAQNYERMRLAEMDPLLDFWNLMAYDYAGSWDTRAGHQANLRPSGANPGATPFSTVAALEGYTARGVPADKIVLGMPLYGRAFENTDGPGCAYQGVGEGSWEQGVLDFKTLPGEGAQEVEDDEVGASWSWDAGRRKLVTYDTVGMARKKAQFVRDRGLGGAMWWESSADKTGPDSLIGNVVQAFGGPGGLRRQENCVTQPHTKYDNLRAGFE
;
A
#
# COMPACT_ATOMS: atom_id res chain seq x y z
N MET A 1 -21.29 -0.41 5.99
CA MET A 1 -20.42 0.79 5.95
C MET A 1 -20.69 1.66 4.72
N LYS A 2 -20.63 1.10 3.50
CA LYS A 2 -20.88 1.83 2.24
C LYS A 2 -22.16 2.69 2.21
N ARG A 3 -23.30 2.20 2.71
CA ARG A 3 -24.55 2.99 2.80
C ARG A 3 -24.44 4.20 3.74
N ARG A 4 -23.66 4.09 4.82
CA ARG A 4 -23.49 5.17 5.82
C ARG A 4 -22.49 6.22 5.34
N ASN A 5 -21.47 5.82 4.60
CA ASN A 5 -20.49 6.72 4.00
C ASN A 5 -20.45 6.48 2.49
N ARG A 6 -21.18 7.31 1.73
CA ARG A 6 -21.25 7.20 0.27
C ARG A 6 -19.93 7.50 -0.43
N ASN A 7 -18.94 8.07 0.26
CA ASN A 7 -17.59 8.28 -0.27
C ASN A 7 -16.61 7.14 0.06
N LEU A 8 -17.06 6.08 0.74
CA LEU A 8 -16.23 4.92 1.07
C LEU A 8 -16.39 3.84 0.00
N LYS A 9 -15.35 3.64 -0.81
CA LYS A 9 -15.26 2.49 -1.71
C LYS A 9 -14.59 1.31 -1.01
N ILE A 10 -15.02 0.09 -1.33
CA ILE A 10 -14.41 -1.15 -0.83
C ILE A 10 -13.98 -1.96 -2.04
N LEU A 11 -12.68 -2.16 -2.20
CA LEU A 11 -12.11 -3.01 -3.25
C LEU A 11 -11.76 -4.37 -2.65
N LEU A 12 -11.80 -5.41 -3.48
CA LEU A 12 -11.22 -6.70 -3.14
C LEU A 12 -9.77 -6.72 -3.61
N SER A 13 -8.83 -6.81 -2.66
CA SER A 13 -7.43 -7.08 -3.00
C SER A 13 -7.22 -8.57 -3.22
N ILE A 14 -6.54 -8.92 -4.31
CA ILE A 14 -6.25 -10.28 -4.74
C ILE A 14 -4.74 -10.43 -4.77
N GLY A 15 -4.22 -11.44 -4.07
CA GLY A 15 -2.79 -11.72 -4.02
C GLY A 15 -2.21 -11.52 -2.63
N GLY A 16 -1.26 -10.57 -2.53
CA GLY A 16 -0.39 -10.38 -1.38
C GLY A 16 0.80 -11.32 -1.41
N TRP A 17 1.82 -11.00 -0.61
CA TRP A 17 3.04 -11.79 -0.45
C TRP A 17 2.81 -13.32 -0.46
N THR A 18 1.86 -13.82 0.32
CA THR A 18 1.58 -15.26 0.48
C THR A 18 1.07 -15.93 -0.80
N TYR A 19 0.20 -15.27 -1.56
CA TYR A 19 -0.48 -15.88 -2.70
C TYR A 19 0.12 -15.49 -4.06
N SER A 20 1.13 -14.63 -4.07
CA SER A 20 1.74 -14.09 -5.28
C SER A 20 2.32 -15.13 -6.24
N SER A 21 2.76 -16.28 -5.71
CA SER A 21 3.22 -17.41 -6.52
C SER A 21 2.14 -17.99 -7.45
N ASN A 22 0.86 -17.73 -7.18
CA ASN A 22 -0.27 -18.24 -7.96
C ASN A 22 -0.67 -17.35 -9.13
N PHE A 23 -0.07 -16.17 -9.33
CA PHE A 23 -0.42 -15.31 -10.47
C PHE A 23 0.09 -15.83 -11.80
N LYS A 24 1.31 -16.39 -11.81
CA LYS A 24 2.02 -16.74 -13.05
C LYS A 24 1.20 -17.66 -13.96
N ALA A 25 0.67 -18.75 -13.41
CA ALA A 25 -0.05 -19.75 -14.18
C ALA A 25 -1.33 -19.22 -14.86
N PRO A 26 -2.28 -18.56 -14.16
CA PRO A 26 -3.46 -17.98 -14.80
C PRO A 26 -3.11 -16.78 -15.70
N ALA A 27 -2.10 -15.97 -15.36
CA ALA A 27 -1.74 -14.80 -16.17
C ALA A 27 -1.11 -15.19 -17.52
N ALA A 28 -0.40 -16.32 -17.61
CA ALA A 28 0.33 -16.76 -18.81
C ALA A 28 -0.53 -17.20 -19.99
N THR A 29 -1.85 -17.39 -19.82
CA THR A 29 -2.73 -17.88 -20.89
C THR A 29 -3.97 -17.01 -21.04
N ALA A 30 -4.46 -16.86 -22.27
CA ALA A 30 -5.70 -16.10 -22.53
C ALA A 30 -6.89 -16.65 -21.73
N ALA A 31 -7.09 -17.97 -21.73
CA ALA A 31 -8.17 -18.62 -20.98
C ALA A 31 -8.05 -18.43 -19.45
N GLY A 32 -6.81 -18.41 -18.93
CA GLY A 32 -6.54 -18.13 -17.52
C GLY A 32 -6.89 -16.70 -17.15
N ARG A 33 -6.47 -15.72 -17.96
CA ARG A 33 -6.79 -14.30 -17.78
C ARG A 33 -8.30 -14.03 -17.89
N GLU A 34 -8.98 -14.63 -18.85
CA GLU A 34 -10.43 -14.55 -19.00
C GLU A 34 -11.15 -15.14 -17.79
N THR A 35 -10.68 -16.27 -17.28
CA THR A 35 -11.24 -16.89 -16.07
C THR A 35 -11.03 -16.00 -14.86
N PHE A 36 -9.82 -15.47 -14.68
CA PHE A 36 -9.50 -14.55 -13.59
C PHE A 36 -10.41 -13.31 -13.63
N ALA A 37 -10.51 -12.65 -14.78
CA ALA A 37 -11.32 -11.45 -14.95
C ALA A 37 -12.81 -11.71 -14.68
N ARG A 38 -13.35 -12.82 -15.21
CA ARG A 38 -14.74 -13.24 -14.97
C ARG A 38 -15.00 -13.47 -13.48
N THR A 39 -14.13 -14.20 -12.79
CA THR A 39 -14.33 -14.50 -11.36
C THR A 39 -14.15 -13.28 -10.47
N CYS A 40 -13.28 -12.33 -10.87
CA CYS A 40 -13.21 -11.01 -10.22
C CYS A 40 -14.55 -10.27 -10.30
N VAL A 41 -15.13 -10.17 -11.49
CA VAL A 41 -16.43 -9.51 -11.69
C VAL A 41 -17.54 -10.23 -10.92
N ASP A 42 -17.52 -11.56 -10.85
CA ASP A 42 -18.50 -12.30 -10.05
C ASP A 42 -18.39 -11.97 -8.56
N LEU A 43 -17.17 -11.80 -8.03
CA LEU A 43 -16.98 -11.35 -6.64
C LEU A 43 -17.45 -9.91 -6.45
N VAL A 44 -17.12 -8.99 -7.36
CA VAL A 44 -17.60 -7.59 -7.33
C VAL A 44 -19.13 -7.54 -7.30
N LYS A 45 -19.77 -8.23 -8.24
CA LYS A 45 -21.22 -8.33 -8.42
C LYS A 45 -21.91 -8.96 -7.22
N HIS A 46 -21.35 -10.04 -6.69
CA HIS A 46 -22.02 -10.81 -5.64
C HIS A 46 -21.74 -10.30 -4.24
N LEU A 47 -20.59 -9.67 -4.00
CA LEU A 47 -20.20 -9.18 -2.67
C LEU A 47 -20.31 -7.66 -2.54
N GLY A 48 -20.61 -6.97 -3.64
CA GLY A 48 -20.87 -5.54 -3.65
C GLY A 48 -19.61 -4.69 -3.47
N PHE A 49 -18.50 -5.11 -4.07
CA PHE A 49 -17.26 -4.31 -4.10
C PHE A 49 -17.37 -3.16 -5.12
N ASP A 50 -16.51 -2.16 -4.98
CA ASP A 50 -16.38 -1.00 -5.87
C ASP A 50 -15.22 -1.15 -6.85
N GLY A 51 -14.51 -2.28 -6.82
CA GLY A 51 -13.37 -2.53 -7.68
C GLY A 51 -12.51 -3.70 -7.23
N ILE A 52 -11.38 -3.86 -7.89
CA ILE A 52 -10.36 -4.88 -7.64
C ILE A 52 -9.02 -4.20 -7.43
N ASP A 53 -8.25 -4.69 -6.47
CA ASP A 53 -6.83 -4.37 -6.30
C ASP A 53 -6.02 -5.64 -6.58
N ILE A 54 -5.00 -5.56 -7.44
CA ILE A 54 -4.12 -6.69 -7.75
C ILE A 54 -2.78 -6.49 -7.06
N ASP A 55 -2.44 -7.41 -6.16
CA ASP A 55 -1.23 -7.39 -5.36
C ASP A 55 -0.34 -8.59 -5.72
N TRP A 56 0.37 -8.48 -6.85
CA TRP A 56 1.36 -9.47 -7.30
C TRP A 56 2.76 -9.02 -6.89
N GLU A 57 3.34 -9.72 -5.91
CA GLU A 57 4.67 -9.50 -5.38
C GLU A 57 5.67 -10.61 -5.76
N TYR A 58 6.43 -10.52 -6.86
CA TYR A 58 6.39 -9.55 -7.96
C TYR A 58 6.59 -10.29 -9.29
N PRO A 59 6.18 -9.73 -10.44
CA PRO A 59 6.62 -10.23 -11.75
C PRO A 59 8.16 -10.30 -11.83
N GLN A 60 8.70 -11.45 -12.22
CA GLN A 60 10.15 -11.71 -12.15
C GLN A 60 10.91 -11.51 -13.46
N ASN A 61 10.21 -11.44 -14.59
CA ASN A 61 10.79 -11.36 -15.93
C ASN A 61 9.81 -10.66 -16.90
N ASP A 62 10.29 -10.40 -18.11
CA ASP A 62 9.54 -9.66 -19.14
C ASP A 62 8.29 -10.41 -19.65
N ASP A 63 8.28 -11.75 -19.61
CA ASP A 63 7.07 -12.54 -19.91
C ASP A 63 5.99 -12.27 -18.86
N GLU A 64 6.34 -12.39 -17.57
CA GLU A 64 5.42 -12.13 -16.46
C GLU A 64 4.95 -10.66 -16.44
N ALA A 65 5.80 -9.71 -16.83
CA ALA A 65 5.41 -8.31 -16.95
C ALA A 65 4.39 -8.08 -18.09
N ARG A 66 4.56 -8.73 -19.25
CA ARG A 66 3.55 -8.71 -20.33
C ARG A 66 2.25 -9.38 -19.90
N ASP A 67 2.35 -10.51 -19.20
CA ASP A 67 1.20 -11.25 -18.72
C ASP A 67 0.39 -10.44 -17.70
N LEU A 68 1.06 -9.68 -16.83
CA LEU A 68 0.39 -8.74 -15.91
C LEU A 68 -0.37 -7.64 -16.67
N VAL A 69 0.21 -7.03 -17.70
CA VAL A 69 -0.49 -6.03 -18.53
C VAL A 69 -1.73 -6.65 -19.18
N ALA A 70 -1.59 -7.85 -19.77
CA ALA A 70 -2.70 -8.54 -20.40
C ALA A 70 -3.78 -8.96 -19.39
N LEU A 71 -3.39 -9.32 -18.16
CA LEU A 71 -4.32 -9.66 -17.08
C LEU A 71 -5.11 -8.42 -16.64
N LEU A 72 -4.44 -7.29 -16.43
CA LEU A 72 -5.06 -6.00 -16.11
C LEU A 72 -6.04 -5.58 -17.20
N ALA A 73 -5.68 -5.74 -18.47
CA ALA A 73 -6.56 -5.41 -19.59
C ALA A 73 -7.83 -6.28 -19.60
N ALA A 74 -7.69 -7.58 -19.32
CA ALA A 74 -8.84 -8.49 -19.21
C ALA A 74 -9.76 -8.10 -18.04
N VAL A 75 -9.20 -7.77 -16.87
CA VAL A 75 -9.97 -7.35 -15.69
C VAL A 75 -10.68 -6.02 -15.95
N ARG A 76 -9.97 -5.01 -16.49
CA ARG A 76 -10.53 -3.70 -16.85
C ARG A 76 -11.72 -3.85 -17.80
N GLY A 77 -11.54 -4.59 -18.89
CA GLY A 77 -12.60 -4.85 -19.87
C GLY A 77 -13.80 -5.58 -19.27
N ALA A 78 -13.59 -6.55 -18.37
CA ALA A 78 -14.67 -7.26 -17.71
C ALA A 78 -15.44 -6.37 -16.70
N LEU A 79 -14.73 -5.52 -15.94
CA LEU A 79 -15.34 -4.52 -15.05
C LEU A 79 -16.19 -3.52 -15.82
N ASP A 80 -15.68 -3.02 -16.96
CA ASP A 80 -16.40 -2.06 -17.81
C ASP A 80 -17.65 -2.69 -18.45
N ALA A 81 -17.52 -3.94 -18.91
CA ALA A 81 -18.66 -4.69 -19.44
C ALA A 81 -19.75 -4.91 -18.38
N TYR A 82 -19.38 -5.17 -17.12
CA TYR A 82 -20.33 -5.29 -16.02
C TYR A 82 -20.95 -3.94 -15.64
N ALA A 83 -20.16 -2.88 -15.56
CA ALA A 83 -20.65 -1.53 -15.31
C ALA A 83 -21.74 -1.11 -16.32
N ALA A 84 -21.59 -1.47 -17.60
CA ALA A 84 -22.56 -1.19 -18.64
C ALA A 84 -23.91 -1.91 -18.46
N THR A 85 -24.00 -2.95 -17.62
CA THR A 85 -25.27 -3.63 -17.33
C THR A 85 -26.03 -2.99 -16.17
N LEU A 86 -25.44 -2.03 -15.46
CA LEU A 86 -26.06 -1.42 -14.29
C LEU A 86 -27.10 -0.36 -14.70
N PRO A 87 -28.15 -0.15 -13.87
CA PRO A 87 -29.16 0.88 -14.13
C PRO A 87 -28.61 2.31 -14.18
N ALA A 88 -27.50 2.56 -13.49
CA ALA A 88 -26.80 3.83 -13.46
C ALA A 88 -25.33 3.60 -13.83
N PRO A 89 -24.73 4.44 -14.70
CA PRO A 89 -23.32 4.34 -15.02
C PRO A 89 -22.46 4.38 -13.76
N TYR A 90 -21.51 3.45 -13.65
CA TYR A 90 -20.56 3.39 -12.56
C TYR A 90 -19.18 3.00 -13.09
N HIS A 91 -18.13 3.57 -12.51
CA HIS A 91 -16.76 3.18 -12.82
C HIS A 91 -16.20 2.36 -11.67
N PHE A 92 -16.08 1.05 -11.87
CA PHE A 92 -15.42 0.17 -10.89
C PHE A 92 -13.92 0.40 -10.95
N GLU A 93 -13.29 0.54 -9.79
CA GLU A 93 -11.86 0.84 -9.72
C GLU A 93 -11.00 -0.40 -9.98
N LEU A 94 -9.86 -0.21 -10.63
CA LEU A 94 -8.80 -1.20 -10.74
C LEU A 94 -7.49 -0.57 -10.26
N SER A 95 -6.92 -1.11 -9.18
CA SER A 95 -5.63 -0.67 -8.65
C SER A 95 -4.64 -1.82 -8.54
N VAL A 96 -3.40 -1.48 -8.21
CA VAL A 96 -2.35 -2.44 -7.85
C VAL A 96 -1.63 -1.99 -6.60
N ALA A 97 -1.20 -2.94 -5.77
CA ALA A 97 -0.09 -2.73 -4.84
C ALA A 97 1.23 -2.84 -5.62
N CYS A 98 2.12 -1.86 -5.47
CA CYS A 98 3.30 -1.77 -6.32
C CYS A 98 4.61 -1.55 -5.52
N PRO A 99 5.74 -2.13 -5.99
CA PRO A 99 6.99 -2.15 -5.24
C PRO A 99 7.70 -0.79 -5.22
N ALA A 100 8.39 -0.51 -4.12
CA ALA A 100 9.32 0.62 -4.04
C ALA A 100 10.78 0.26 -4.41
N GLY A 101 11.13 -1.02 -4.50
CA GLY A 101 12.47 -1.46 -4.89
C GLY A 101 12.68 -1.41 -6.40
N ALA A 102 13.75 -0.74 -6.85
CA ALA A 102 14.07 -0.57 -8.28
C ALA A 102 14.17 -1.90 -9.02
N GLN A 103 14.79 -2.91 -8.40
CA GLN A 103 14.91 -4.24 -8.98
C GLN A 103 13.56 -4.87 -9.38
N ASN A 104 12.45 -4.41 -8.79
CA ASN A 104 11.11 -4.90 -9.07
C ASN A 104 10.37 -3.98 -10.06
N TYR A 105 10.23 -2.68 -9.77
CA TYR A 105 9.45 -1.79 -10.63
C TYR A 105 10.09 -1.56 -12.01
N GLU A 106 11.42 -1.69 -12.15
CA GLU A 106 12.11 -1.55 -13.44
C GLU A 106 11.83 -2.70 -14.40
N ARG A 107 11.35 -3.85 -13.89
CA ARG A 107 10.91 -4.99 -14.70
C ARG A 107 9.47 -4.86 -15.18
N MET A 108 8.70 -3.95 -14.60
CA MET A 108 7.28 -3.77 -14.90
C MET A 108 7.09 -2.86 -16.12
N ARG A 109 6.02 -3.09 -16.88
CA ARG A 109 5.65 -2.30 -18.05
C ARG A 109 4.75 -1.13 -17.65
N LEU A 110 5.29 -0.23 -16.82
CA LEU A 110 4.51 0.83 -16.14
C LEU A 110 3.65 1.68 -17.10
N ALA A 111 4.20 2.10 -18.25
CA ALA A 111 3.48 2.88 -19.25
C ALA A 111 2.32 2.12 -19.94
N GLU A 112 2.41 0.79 -20.01
CA GLU A 112 1.34 -0.06 -20.56
C GLU A 112 0.30 -0.41 -19.49
N MET A 113 0.70 -0.49 -18.23
CA MET A 113 -0.19 -0.74 -17.09
C MET A 113 -1.03 0.50 -16.74
N ASP A 114 -0.42 1.69 -16.72
CA ASP A 114 -1.06 2.89 -16.18
C ASP A 114 -2.42 3.22 -16.81
N PRO A 115 -2.61 3.14 -18.15
CA PRO A 115 -3.92 3.42 -18.77
C PRO A 115 -5.05 2.48 -18.32
N LEU A 116 -4.73 1.33 -17.72
CA LEU A 116 -5.68 0.33 -17.24
C LEU A 116 -6.05 0.55 -15.77
N LEU A 117 -5.26 1.33 -15.04
CA LEU A 117 -5.34 1.49 -13.59
C LEU A 117 -5.94 2.84 -13.22
N ASP A 118 -6.71 2.86 -12.13
CA ASP A 118 -7.21 4.08 -11.51
C ASP A 118 -6.14 4.75 -10.65
N PHE A 119 -5.38 3.96 -9.89
CA PHE A 119 -4.27 4.43 -9.05
C PHE A 119 -3.33 3.27 -8.68
N TRP A 120 -2.16 3.63 -8.15
CA TRP A 120 -1.08 2.73 -7.73
C TRP A 120 -0.86 2.89 -6.22
N ASN A 121 -0.99 1.81 -5.46
CA ASN A 121 -0.69 1.79 -4.03
C ASN A 121 0.80 1.47 -3.85
N LEU A 122 1.65 2.49 -3.76
CA LEU A 122 3.09 2.32 -3.58
C LEU A 122 3.39 1.79 -2.18
N MET A 123 3.92 0.58 -2.08
CA MET A 123 4.35 -0.03 -0.82
C MET A 123 5.67 0.59 -0.36
N ALA A 124 5.61 1.83 0.13
CA ALA A 124 6.77 2.62 0.55
C ALA A 124 7.19 2.31 2.00
N TYR A 125 7.29 1.03 2.30
CA TYR A 125 7.68 0.46 3.58
C TYR A 125 8.45 -0.85 3.34
N ASP A 126 8.87 -1.53 4.41
CA ASP A 126 9.68 -2.75 4.34
C ASP A 126 11.03 -2.59 3.63
N TYR A 127 11.63 -1.41 3.75
CA TYR A 127 12.97 -1.14 3.17
C TYR A 127 14.09 -1.81 3.96
N ALA A 128 13.88 -2.02 5.25
CA ALA A 128 14.86 -2.64 6.13
C ALA A 128 14.18 -3.65 7.07
N GLY A 129 14.82 -4.79 7.31
CA GLY A 129 14.27 -5.85 8.16
C GLY A 129 15.29 -6.94 8.52
N SER A 130 14.77 -8.09 8.96
CA SER A 130 15.60 -9.24 9.41
C SER A 130 16.48 -9.86 8.33
N TRP A 131 16.23 -9.54 7.06
CA TRP A 131 17.02 -9.97 5.92
C TRP A 131 18.28 -9.12 5.70
N ASP A 132 18.41 -7.98 6.38
CA ASP A 132 19.57 -7.10 6.25
C ASP A 132 20.72 -7.47 7.18
N THR A 133 21.90 -6.92 6.89
CA THR A 133 23.08 -7.03 7.75
C THR A 133 23.24 -5.84 8.71
N ARG A 134 22.44 -4.79 8.52
CA ARG A 134 22.47 -3.55 9.30
C ARG A 134 21.04 -3.14 9.64
N ALA A 135 20.86 -2.53 10.82
CA ALA A 135 19.61 -1.86 11.16
C ALA A 135 19.40 -0.69 10.20
N GLY A 136 18.16 -0.44 9.78
CA GLY A 136 17.85 0.61 8.83
C GLY A 136 16.45 1.19 9.03
N HIS A 137 16.17 2.27 8.31
CA HIS A 137 14.83 2.85 8.27
C HIS A 137 13.95 2.06 7.31
N GLN A 138 12.77 1.64 7.76
CA GLN A 138 11.91 0.81 6.93
C GLN A 138 11.06 1.58 5.90
N ALA A 139 10.93 2.90 6.07
CA ALA A 139 9.99 3.72 5.28
C ALA A 139 10.46 5.17 5.10
N ASN A 140 11.77 5.42 4.99
CA ASN A 140 12.33 6.75 4.81
C ASN A 140 11.94 7.38 3.46
N LEU A 141 11.64 8.68 3.45
CA LEU A 141 11.33 9.40 2.22
C LEU A 141 12.55 9.56 1.30
N ARG A 142 13.71 9.90 1.86
CA ARG A 142 14.93 10.27 1.12
C ARG A 142 16.12 9.39 1.52
N PRO A 143 17.12 9.23 0.65
CA PRO A 143 18.38 8.61 1.05
C PRO A 143 19.14 9.53 2.02
N SER A 144 19.89 8.95 2.97
CA SER A 144 20.82 9.71 3.80
C SER A 144 22.15 9.90 3.07
N GLY A 145 22.63 11.15 3.02
CA GLY A 145 24.00 11.42 2.55
C GLY A 145 25.05 11.06 3.61
N ALA A 146 24.72 11.28 4.88
CA ALA A 146 25.63 11.07 6.00
C ALA A 146 25.71 9.60 6.46
N ASN A 147 24.62 8.85 6.33
CA ASN A 147 24.55 7.43 6.72
C ASN A 147 23.82 6.58 5.67
N PRO A 148 24.39 6.38 4.46
CA PRO A 148 23.74 5.62 3.40
C PRO A 148 23.34 4.18 3.80
N GLY A 149 24.09 3.59 4.75
CA GLY A 149 23.80 2.25 5.28
C GLY A 149 22.50 2.14 6.08
N ALA A 150 21.93 3.26 6.53
CA ALA A 150 20.64 3.30 7.22
C ALA A 150 19.45 3.39 6.26
N THR A 151 19.68 3.74 4.99
CA THR A 151 18.64 3.98 3.98
C THR A 151 18.93 3.18 2.70
N PRO A 152 18.80 1.84 2.75
CA PRO A 152 19.07 0.98 1.57
C PRO A 152 18.12 1.27 0.39
N PHE A 153 16.93 1.78 0.68
CA PHE A 153 15.94 2.26 -0.30
C PHE A 153 15.44 3.66 0.09
N SER A 154 14.68 4.31 -0.79
CA SER A 154 13.96 5.55 -0.47
C SER A 154 12.71 5.73 -1.31
N THR A 155 11.68 6.34 -0.73
CA THR A 155 10.42 6.63 -1.44
C THR A 155 10.62 7.59 -2.61
N VAL A 156 11.48 8.61 -2.47
CA VAL A 156 11.77 9.57 -3.55
C VAL A 156 12.36 8.88 -4.78
N ALA A 157 13.30 7.95 -4.60
CA ALA A 157 13.86 7.19 -5.71
C ALA A 157 12.80 6.34 -6.43
N ALA A 158 11.88 5.72 -5.68
CA ALA A 158 10.76 5.00 -6.27
C ALA A 158 9.85 5.94 -7.07
N LEU A 159 9.38 7.04 -6.47
CA LEU A 159 8.49 8.00 -7.13
C LEU A 159 9.11 8.57 -8.42
N GLU A 160 10.39 8.92 -8.41
CA GLU A 160 11.13 9.36 -9.59
C GLU A 160 11.22 8.24 -10.63
N GLY A 161 11.44 6.99 -10.20
CA GLY A 161 11.43 5.82 -11.07
C GLY A 161 10.09 5.59 -11.79
N TYR A 162 8.95 5.77 -11.10
CA TYR A 162 7.61 5.63 -11.66
C TYR A 162 7.26 6.79 -12.61
N THR A 163 7.48 8.03 -12.17
CA THR A 163 7.14 9.23 -12.95
C THR A 163 8.02 9.38 -14.20
N ALA A 164 9.32 9.04 -14.12
CA ALA A 164 10.19 9.00 -15.30
C ALA A 164 9.76 7.96 -16.35
N ARG A 165 8.94 6.98 -15.96
CA ARG A 165 8.37 5.93 -16.83
C ARG A 165 6.90 6.20 -17.20
N GLY A 166 6.43 7.43 -16.98
CA GLY A 166 5.14 7.92 -17.49
C GLY A 166 3.95 7.76 -16.55
N VAL A 167 4.13 7.28 -15.31
CA VAL A 167 3.04 7.22 -14.33
C VAL A 167 2.78 8.62 -13.76
N PRO A 168 1.55 9.16 -13.89
CA PRO A 168 1.21 10.45 -13.29
C PRO A 168 1.32 10.42 -11.77
N ALA A 169 1.92 11.47 -11.18
CA ALA A 169 2.13 11.57 -9.74
C ALA A 169 0.80 11.49 -8.95
N ASP A 170 -0.26 12.10 -9.47
CA ASP A 170 -1.61 12.14 -8.87
C ASP A 170 -2.34 10.78 -8.91
N LYS A 171 -1.78 9.78 -9.60
CA LYS A 171 -2.22 8.38 -9.53
C LYS A 171 -1.42 7.53 -8.56
N ILE A 172 -0.32 8.04 -7.99
CA ILE A 172 0.49 7.29 -7.02
C ILE A 172 0.01 7.63 -5.61
N VAL A 173 -0.47 6.62 -4.88
CA VAL A 173 -0.89 6.71 -3.49
C VAL A 173 0.24 6.22 -2.60
N LEU A 174 0.67 7.06 -1.65
CA LEU A 174 1.81 6.74 -0.78
C LEU A 174 1.40 5.78 0.34
N GLY A 175 1.86 4.53 0.28
CA GLY A 175 1.72 3.57 1.36
C GLY A 175 2.62 3.90 2.56
N MET A 176 2.06 3.85 3.76
CA MET A 176 2.77 4.05 5.04
C MET A 176 2.49 2.89 6.00
N PRO A 177 3.47 2.45 6.80
CA PRO A 177 3.29 1.32 7.69
C PRO A 177 2.58 1.74 8.99
N LEU A 178 1.61 0.94 9.43
CA LEU A 178 1.02 0.99 10.78
C LEU A 178 1.72 0.01 11.73
N TYR A 179 3.00 -0.22 11.52
CA TYR A 179 3.82 -1.12 12.32
C TYR A 179 5.28 -0.67 12.33
N GLY A 180 6.04 -1.20 13.28
CA GLY A 180 7.47 -1.00 13.40
C GLY A 180 8.27 -2.26 13.09
N ARG A 181 9.48 -2.09 12.55
CA ARG A 181 10.47 -3.17 12.40
C ARG A 181 11.59 -3.01 13.42
N ALA A 182 11.86 -4.06 14.17
CA ALA A 182 12.80 -4.05 15.29
C ALA A 182 14.17 -4.63 14.94
N PHE A 183 15.19 -4.08 15.58
CA PHE A 183 16.57 -4.54 15.55
C PHE A 183 17.15 -4.50 16.97
N GLU A 184 17.70 -5.61 17.44
CA GLU A 184 18.28 -5.74 18.78
C GLU A 184 19.80 -5.79 18.71
N ASN A 185 20.46 -5.47 19.84
CA ASN A 185 21.91 -5.47 19.97
C ASN A 185 22.62 -4.57 18.93
N THR A 186 21.95 -3.49 18.52
CA THR A 186 22.48 -2.52 17.56
C THR A 186 22.95 -1.25 18.26
N ASP A 187 23.74 -0.42 17.58
CA ASP A 187 24.12 0.93 18.05
C ASP A 187 23.26 2.03 17.42
N GLY A 188 22.33 1.68 16.53
CA GLY A 188 21.42 2.62 15.86
C GLY A 188 21.27 2.36 14.36
N PRO A 189 20.62 3.26 13.62
CA PRO A 189 20.48 3.15 12.17
C PRO A 189 21.84 3.05 11.46
N GLY A 190 21.97 2.14 10.49
CA GLY A 190 23.19 1.88 9.73
C GLY A 190 24.23 1.01 10.45
N CYS A 191 24.01 0.67 11.72
CA CYS A 191 24.90 -0.21 12.49
C CYS A 191 24.53 -1.68 12.32
N ALA A 192 25.49 -2.58 12.59
CA ALA A 192 25.19 -3.99 12.71
C ALA A 192 24.17 -4.24 13.85
N TYR A 193 23.45 -5.35 13.76
CA TYR A 193 22.48 -5.77 14.77
C TYR A 193 22.57 -7.29 14.96
N GLN A 194 21.99 -7.80 16.05
CA GLN A 194 21.86 -9.23 16.29
C GLN A 194 20.47 -9.54 16.84
N GLY A 195 19.64 -10.14 15.98
CA GLY A 195 18.26 -10.49 16.29
C GLY A 195 17.29 -9.31 16.11
N VAL A 196 16.02 -9.64 15.93
CA VAL A 196 14.94 -8.65 15.78
C VAL A 196 13.95 -8.71 16.95
N GLY A 197 14.16 -9.63 17.89
CA GLY A 197 13.27 -9.85 19.03
C GLY A 197 11.90 -10.38 18.66
N GLU A 198 11.03 -10.43 19.66
CA GLU A 198 9.60 -10.72 19.48
C GLU A 198 8.88 -9.56 18.79
N GLY A 199 7.69 -9.84 18.26
CA GLY A 199 6.77 -8.83 17.75
C GLY A 199 5.33 -9.15 18.13
N SER A 200 4.38 -8.35 17.65
CA SER A 200 2.96 -8.46 18.01
C SER A 200 2.32 -9.74 17.47
N TRP A 201 2.64 -10.08 16.23
CA TRP A 201 2.10 -11.25 15.52
C TRP A 201 3.19 -12.08 14.85
N GLU A 202 4.30 -11.43 14.49
CA GLU A 202 5.46 -12.02 13.83
C GLU A 202 6.74 -11.45 14.45
N GLN A 203 7.82 -12.23 14.46
CA GLN A 203 9.09 -11.79 15.05
C GLN A 203 9.59 -10.50 14.38
N GLY A 204 10.01 -9.54 15.20
CA GLY A 204 10.55 -8.26 14.72
C GLY A 204 9.53 -7.26 14.17
N VAL A 205 8.23 -7.56 14.17
CA VAL A 205 7.18 -6.66 13.67
C VAL A 205 6.23 -6.30 14.81
N LEU A 206 6.14 -5.01 15.15
CA LEU A 206 5.32 -4.51 16.24
C LEU A 206 4.19 -3.61 15.73
N ASP A 207 2.96 -3.86 16.15
CA ASP A 207 1.83 -2.97 15.83
C ASP A 207 2.12 -1.55 16.33
N PHE A 208 1.83 -0.53 15.52
CA PHE A 208 2.05 0.87 15.89
C PHE A 208 1.36 1.25 17.20
N LYS A 209 0.18 0.70 17.48
CA LYS A 209 -0.55 0.91 18.74
C LYS A 209 0.19 0.49 20.01
N THR A 210 1.24 -0.32 19.87
CA THR A 210 2.10 -0.78 20.99
C THR A 210 3.38 0.04 21.14
N LEU A 211 3.62 1.01 20.25
CA LEU A 211 4.84 1.81 20.18
C LEU A 211 4.62 3.24 20.70
N PRO A 212 5.63 3.90 21.27
CA PRO A 212 6.95 3.36 21.62
C PRO A 212 6.85 2.35 22.78
N GLY A 213 7.80 1.40 22.82
CA GLY A 213 7.92 0.47 23.93
C GLY A 213 8.33 1.17 25.24
N GLU A 214 8.04 0.55 26.38
CA GLU A 214 8.38 1.12 27.69
C GLU A 214 9.89 1.40 27.84
N GLY A 215 10.23 2.65 28.14
CA GLY A 215 11.61 3.12 28.30
C GLY A 215 12.30 3.51 27.00
N ALA A 216 11.68 3.29 25.83
CA ALA A 216 12.19 3.74 24.54
C ALA A 216 11.84 5.23 24.30
N GLN A 217 12.73 5.95 23.64
CA GLN A 217 12.53 7.34 23.24
C GLN A 217 12.35 7.44 21.73
N GLU A 218 11.35 8.20 21.29
CA GLU A 218 11.14 8.49 19.87
C GLU A 218 12.20 9.48 19.37
N VAL A 219 12.71 9.22 18.17
CA VAL A 219 13.64 10.07 17.44
C VAL A 219 13.09 10.26 16.03
N GLU A 220 13.12 11.49 15.54
CA GLU A 220 12.79 11.85 14.16
C GLU A 220 14.05 12.33 13.44
N ASP A 221 14.25 11.84 12.22
CA ASP A 221 15.28 12.31 11.30
C ASP A 221 14.59 12.99 10.11
N ASP A 222 14.67 14.32 10.11
CA ASP A 222 14.08 15.19 9.11
C ASP A 222 14.83 15.20 7.78
N GLU A 223 16.12 14.86 7.77
CA GLU A 223 16.91 14.78 6.54
C GLU A 223 16.31 13.69 5.63
N VAL A 224 16.11 12.51 6.20
CA VAL A 224 15.64 11.34 5.46
C VAL A 224 14.11 11.20 5.49
N GLY A 225 13.43 11.90 6.38
CA GLY A 225 11.98 11.75 6.58
C GLY A 225 11.63 10.37 7.15
N ALA A 226 12.25 10.02 8.28
CA ALA A 226 12.01 8.77 9.00
C ALA A 226 12.02 8.98 10.51
N SER A 227 11.46 8.01 11.23
CA SER A 227 11.49 7.98 12.69
C SER A 227 11.73 6.57 13.22
N TRP A 228 12.14 6.49 14.48
CA TRP A 228 12.31 5.25 15.23
C TRP A 228 12.17 5.50 16.73
N SER A 229 12.00 4.42 17.50
CA SER A 229 12.24 4.46 18.94
C SER A 229 13.57 3.80 19.28
N TRP A 230 14.25 4.35 20.29
CA TRP A 230 15.54 3.89 20.77
C TRP A 230 15.50 3.61 22.27
N ASP A 231 15.85 2.38 22.64
CA ASP A 231 16.12 1.98 24.01
C ASP A 231 17.63 1.72 24.17
N ALA A 232 18.33 2.66 24.80
CA ALA A 232 19.76 2.58 25.01
C ALA A 232 20.17 1.44 25.96
N GLY A 233 19.33 1.11 26.95
CA GLY A 233 19.61 0.07 27.94
C GLY A 233 19.52 -1.33 27.33
N ARG A 234 18.54 -1.54 26.45
CA ARG A 234 18.36 -2.80 25.71
C ARG A 234 19.08 -2.83 24.36
N ARG A 235 19.67 -1.70 23.93
CA ARG A 235 20.28 -1.54 22.60
C ARG A 235 19.31 -1.94 21.48
N LYS A 236 18.06 -1.49 21.61
CA LYS A 236 16.94 -1.87 20.75
C LYS A 236 16.45 -0.67 19.97
N LEU A 237 16.38 -0.85 18.66
CA LEU A 237 15.80 0.10 17.72
C LEU A 237 14.50 -0.47 17.17
N VAL A 238 13.46 0.34 17.07
CA VAL A 238 12.26 0.01 16.29
C VAL A 238 11.98 1.14 15.32
N THR A 239 12.12 0.93 14.01
CA THR A 239 11.81 1.93 12.98
C THR A 239 10.32 1.90 12.65
N TYR A 240 9.63 3.03 12.73
CA TYR A 240 8.19 3.20 12.44
C TYR A 240 7.89 4.68 12.25
N ASP A 241 6.71 5.01 11.72
CA ASP A 241 6.26 6.40 11.63
C ASP A 241 5.63 6.88 12.93
N THR A 242 6.18 7.94 13.52
CA THR A 242 5.53 8.69 14.60
C THR A 242 4.38 9.52 14.05
N VAL A 243 3.54 10.10 14.92
CA VAL A 243 2.52 11.07 14.52
C VAL A 243 3.15 12.28 13.81
N GLY A 244 4.30 12.77 14.30
CA GLY A 244 5.03 13.88 13.68
C GLY A 244 5.52 13.52 12.27
N MET A 245 6.10 12.33 12.11
CA MET A 245 6.56 11.84 10.82
C MET A 245 5.41 11.59 9.83
N ALA A 246 4.29 11.03 10.27
CA ALA A 246 3.10 10.85 9.43
C ALA A 246 2.56 12.19 8.89
N ARG A 247 2.55 13.25 9.72
CA ARG A 247 2.18 14.61 9.26
C ARG A 247 3.18 15.17 8.24
N LYS A 248 4.49 14.93 8.43
CA LYS A 248 5.53 15.32 7.47
C LYS A 248 5.37 14.59 6.13
N LYS A 249 5.05 13.29 6.16
CA LYS A 249 4.73 12.50 4.95
C LYS A 249 3.44 12.96 4.28
N ALA A 250 2.42 13.36 5.03
CA ALA A 250 1.22 13.98 4.47
C ALA A 250 1.52 15.31 3.75
N GLN A 251 2.39 16.15 4.33
CA GLN A 251 2.85 17.36 3.64
C GLN A 251 3.63 17.02 2.37
N PHE A 252 4.50 16.01 2.42
CA PHE A 252 5.21 15.51 1.24
C PHE A 252 4.26 15.02 0.13
N VAL A 253 3.20 14.28 0.48
CA VAL A 253 2.13 13.86 -0.46
C VAL A 253 1.53 15.07 -1.16
N ARG A 254 1.21 16.14 -0.42
CA ARG A 254 0.66 17.38 -0.99
C ARG A 254 1.66 18.10 -1.88
N ASP A 255 2.90 18.26 -1.44
CA ASP A 255 3.94 19.00 -2.16
C ASP A 255 4.34 18.31 -3.47
N ARG A 256 4.29 16.98 -3.49
CA ARG A 256 4.58 16.16 -4.68
C ARG A 256 3.36 15.94 -5.57
N GLY A 257 2.18 16.43 -5.19
CA GLY A 257 0.94 16.22 -5.93
C GLY A 257 0.55 14.75 -6.07
N LEU A 258 0.81 13.94 -5.04
CA LEU A 258 0.49 12.52 -5.03
C LEU A 258 -1.02 12.28 -4.86
N GLY A 259 -1.50 11.11 -5.29
CA GLY A 259 -2.92 10.73 -5.27
C GLY A 259 -3.54 10.54 -3.89
N GLY A 260 -2.71 10.42 -2.84
CA GLY A 260 -3.15 10.30 -1.45
C GLY A 260 -2.23 9.46 -0.58
N ALA A 261 -2.82 8.84 0.44
CA ALA A 261 -2.14 7.96 1.39
C ALA A 261 -2.85 6.59 1.47
N MET A 262 -2.05 5.53 1.67
CA MET A 262 -2.47 4.15 1.91
C MET A 262 -1.79 3.64 3.18
N TRP A 263 -2.40 2.67 3.87
CA TRP A 263 -1.83 2.08 5.08
C TRP A 263 -1.90 0.56 5.09
N TRP A 264 -0.84 -0.05 5.63
CA TRP A 264 -0.81 -1.46 6.01
C TRP A 264 -0.52 -1.62 7.51
N GLU A 265 -1.40 -2.17 8.34
CA GLU A 265 -2.83 -2.39 8.09
C GLU A 265 -3.72 -1.86 9.23
N SER A 266 -5.01 -1.77 8.95
CA SER A 266 -6.01 -1.06 9.76
C SER A 266 -6.07 -1.44 11.24
N SER A 267 -5.77 -2.67 11.64
CA SER A 267 -5.91 -3.13 13.03
C SER A 267 -4.81 -2.61 13.96
N ALA A 268 -3.71 -2.11 13.39
CA ALA A 268 -2.50 -1.74 14.13
C ALA A 268 -2.40 -0.23 14.43
N ASP A 269 -3.32 0.61 13.93
CA ASP A 269 -3.33 2.04 14.25
C ASP A 269 -3.73 2.31 15.71
N LYS A 270 -3.32 3.46 16.24
CA LYS A 270 -3.85 4.00 17.51
C LYS A 270 -5.22 4.62 17.29
N THR A 271 -5.90 4.92 18.39
CA THR A 271 -7.17 5.66 18.38
C THR A 271 -6.97 7.11 18.81
N GLY A 272 -7.98 7.95 18.57
CA GLY A 272 -7.98 9.34 19.04
C GLY A 272 -6.87 10.19 18.41
N PRO A 273 -6.22 11.09 19.17
CA PRO A 273 -5.24 12.04 18.65
C PRO A 273 -3.94 11.39 18.16
N ASP A 274 -3.70 10.12 18.52
CA ASP A 274 -2.47 9.40 18.17
C ASP A 274 -2.61 8.53 16.92
N SER A 275 -3.80 8.43 16.32
CA SER A 275 -4.03 7.71 15.05
C SER A 275 -3.21 8.33 13.92
N LEU A 276 -2.39 7.54 13.23
CA LEU A 276 -1.65 8.05 12.06
C LEU A 276 -2.61 8.41 10.92
N ILE A 277 -3.64 7.59 10.71
CA ILE A 277 -4.67 7.84 9.69
C ILE A 277 -5.37 9.17 9.97
N GLY A 278 -5.83 9.37 11.21
CA GLY A 278 -6.49 10.61 11.62
C GLY A 278 -5.62 11.84 11.40
N ASN A 279 -4.35 11.77 11.78
CA ASN A 279 -3.40 12.88 11.63
C ASN A 279 -3.09 13.23 10.17
N VAL A 280 -2.92 12.23 9.31
CA VAL A 280 -2.70 12.44 7.87
C VAL A 280 -3.95 13.05 7.22
N VAL A 281 -5.14 12.56 7.55
CA VAL A 281 -6.40 13.16 7.05
C VAL A 281 -6.54 14.62 7.48
N GLN A 282 -6.17 14.98 8.71
CA GLN A 282 -6.18 16.38 9.14
C GLN A 282 -5.18 17.23 8.35
N ALA A 283 -3.98 16.71 8.06
CA ALA A 283 -2.97 17.39 7.25
C ALA A 283 -3.44 17.60 5.78
N PHE A 284 -4.36 16.78 5.29
CA PHE A 284 -5.05 16.99 4.00
C PHE A 284 -6.21 18.01 4.06
N GLY A 285 -6.47 18.65 5.21
CA GLY A 285 -7.60 19.57 5.39
C GLY A 285 -8.84 18.89 5.97
N GLY A 286 -8.67 17.75 6.64
CA GLY A 286 -9.73 16.95 7.23
C GLY A 286 -10.58 16.22 6.18
N PRO A 287 -11.74 15.66 6.57
CA PRO A 287 -12.62 14.93 5.64
C PRO A 287 -13.08 15.74 4.42
N GLY A 288 -13.05 17.07 4.48
CA GLY A 288 -13.38 17.95 3.36
C GLY A 288 -12.30 18.02 2.27
N GLY A 289 -11.05 17.70 2.61
CA GLY A 289 -9.93 17.66 1.66
C GLY A 289 -9.78 16.34 0.91
N LEU A 290 -10.58 15.33 1.25
CA LEU A 290 -10.56 14.03 0.56
C LEU A 290 -11.35 14.09 -0.76
N ARG A 291 -10.84 13.40 -1.78
CA ARG A 291 -11.55 13.22 -3.06
C ARG A 291 -12.96 12.70 -2.80
N ARG A 292 -13.95 13.31 -3.47
CA ARG A 292 -15.35 12.89 -3.40
C ARG A 292 -15.76 12.14 -4.66
N GLN A 293 -16.10 10.88 -4.50
CA GLN A 293 -16.70 10.04 -5.53
C GLN A 293 -17.63 9.03 -4.86
N GLU A 294 -18.88 9.00 -5.30
CA GLU A 294 -19.84 8.07 -4.73
C GLU A 294 -19.45 6.61 -4.98
N ASN A 295 -19.71 5.76 -4.00
CA ASN A 295 -19.63 4.31 -4.10
C ASN A 295 -20.89 3.71 -4.75
N CYS A 296 -20.78 2.46 -5.21
CA CYS A 296 -21.89 1.69 -5.75
C CYS A 296 -22.59 0.87 -4.66
N VAL A 297 -23.82 1.25 -4.29
CA VAL A 297 -24.65 0.53 -3.30
C VAL A 297 -25.74 -0.32 -3.93
N THR A 298 -25.88 -0.28 -5.26
CA THR A 298 -26.93 -0.99 -6.00
C THR A 298 -26.34 -2.23 -6.66
N GLN A 299 -26.82 -3.42 -6.27
CA GLN A 299 -26.29 -4.71 -6.73
C GLN A 299 -27.42 -5.58 -7.34
N PRO A 300 -27.99 -5.20 -8.49
CA PRO A 300 -29.21 -5.83 -9.01
C PRO A 300 -28.99 -7.28 -9.46
N HIS A 301 -27.76 -7.61 -9.85
CA HIS A 301 -27.38 -8.93 -10.36
C HIS A 301 -26.78 -9.84 -9.28
N THR A 302 -26.77 -9.41 -8.00
CA THR A 302 -26.26 -10.29 -6.94
C THR A 302 -27.19 -11.49 -6.72
N LYS A 303 -26.60 -12.63 -6.31
CA LYS A 303 -27.32 -13.84 -5.94
C LYS A 303 -27.82 -13.81 -4.48
N TYR A 304 -27.40 -12.83 -3.68
CA TYR A 304 -27.77 -12.71 -2.28
C TYR A 304 -28.94 -11.73 -2.10
N ASP A 305 -30.09 -12.23 -1.66
CA ASP A 305 -31.33 -11.45 -1.54
C ASP A 305 -31.18 -10.21 -0.65
N ASN A 306 -30.49 -10.36 0.48
CA ASN A 306 -30.25 -9.26 1.43
C ASN A 306 -29.43 -8.12 0.80
N LEU A 307 -28.36 -8.43 0.07
CA LEU A 307 -27.56 -7.41 -0.61
C LEU A 307 -28.34 -6.77 -1.77
N ARG A 308 -29.13 -7.56 -2.50
CA ARG A 308 -29.99 -7.07 -3.58
C ARG A 308 -31.06 -6.10 -3.07
N ALA A 309 -31.65 -6.41 -1.91
CA ALA A 309 -32.58 -5.53 -1.19
C ALA A 309 -31.88 -4.37 -0.46
N GLY A 310 -30.56 -4.24 -0.61
CA GLY A 310 -29.79 -3.16 0.02
C GLY A 310 -29.59 -3.32 1.53
N PHE A 311 -29.90 -4.46 2.14
CA PHE A 311 -29.99 -4.68 3.58
C PHE A 311 -31.13 -3.90 4.26
N GLU A 312 -32.22 -3.66 3.52
CA GLU A 312 -33.51 -3.22 4.07
C GLU A 312 -34.32 -4.40 4.62
#